data_AF-A0A166RGX6-F1
#
_entry.id   AF-A0A166RGX6-F1
#
_cell.length_a   1.000
_cell.length_b   1.000
_cell.length_c   1.000
_cell.angle_alpha   90.00
_cell.angle_beta   90.00
_cell.angle_gamma   90.00
#
_symmetry.space_group_name_H-M   'P 1'
#
loop_
_entity.id
_entity.type
_entity.pdbx_description
1 polymer ?
#
loop_
_entity_poly.entity_id
_entity_poly.type
_entity_poly.pdbx_seq_one_letter_code
_entity_poly.pdbx_strand_id
1 'polypeptide(L)'
;MPQRKFARETAGGGLLSVLYRLRRGDAVTVGTDTGTLRDPREFTVERVAEERTARDGEIYYRVHLRGPRDGHYVLMPEKPQGKGAHVPPELFYQHPTDRDRWDEPEEETEGSVVFLRLSAGEPAAANRSD
;
A
#
# COMPACT_ATOMS: atom_id res chain seq x y z
N MET A 1 27.07 9.68 9.47
CA MET A 1 26.50 8.93 8.34
C MET A 1 26.25 7.49 8.78
N PRO A 2 25.10 7.13 9.38
CA PRO A 2 24.84 5.75 9.76
C PRO A 2 24.36 4.98 8.52
N GLN A 3 25.07 3.89 8.21
CA GLN A 3 24.76 2.98 7.13
C GLN A 3 23.43 2.27 7.43
N ARG A 4 22.46 2.46 6.54
CA ARG A 4 21.19 1.73 6.48
C ARG A 4 21.48 0.27 6.11
N LYS A 5 21.66 -0.59 7.10
CA LYS A 5 21.59 -2.05 6.94
C LYS A 5 20.11 -2.45 6.87
N PHE A 6 19.51 -2.35 5.70
CA PHE A 6 18.21 -2.97 5.45
C PHE A 6 18.40 -4.43 5.05
N ALA A 7 17.55 -5.26 5.64
CA ALA A 7 17.55 -6.71 5.56
C ALA A 7 17.63 -7.21 4.12
N ARG A 8 18.81 -7.69 3.73
CA ARG A 8 18.93 -8.72 2.70
C ARG A 8 18.47 -10.03 3.33
N GLU A 9 17.80 -10.85 2.50
CA GLU A 9 17.36 -12.22 2.78
C GLU A 9 15.94 -12.37 3.36
N THR A 10 14.94 -12.21 2.48
CA THR A 10 13.89 -13.23 2.25
C THR A 10 12.90 -12.70 1.21
N ALA A 11 12.97 -13.17 -0.04
CA ALA A 11 11.93 -13.02 -1.09
C ALA A 11 11.31 -11.62 -1.40
N GLY A 12 11.68 -10.55 -0.69
CA GLY A 12 10.98 -9.27 -0.66
C GLY A 12 11.48 -8.22 -1.65
N GLY A 13 12.63 -8.45 -2.30
CA GLY A 13 13.20 -7.50 -3.27
C GLY A 13 12.29 -7.30 -4.50
N GLY A 14 11.60 -8.35 -4.94
CA GLY A 14 10.67 -8.27 -6.08
C GLY A 14 9.40 -7.50 -5.76
N LEU A 15 8.73 -7.85 -4.66
CA LEU A 15 7.47 -7.23 -4.25
C LEU A 15 7.65 -5.74 -3.93
N LEU A 16 8.66 -5.38 -3.14
CA LEU A 16 8.96 -3.97 -2.84
C LEU A 16 9.29 -3.19 -4.12
N SER A 17 10.05 -3.77 -5.04
CA SER A 17 10.37 -3.12 -6.33
C SER A 17 9.12 -2.86 -7.19
N VAL A 18 8.12 -3.75 -7.14
CA VAL A 18 6.84 -3.51 -7.83
C VAL A 18 6.06 -2.39 -7.15
N LEU A 19 5.97 -2.41 -5.82
CA LEU A 19 5.26 -1.39 -5.04
C LEU A 19 5.78 0.02 -5.30
N TYR A 20 7.10 0.20 -5.32
CA TYR A 20 7.71 1.51 -5.61
C TYR A 20 7.56 1.97 -7.07
N ARG A 21 7.08 1.11 -7.97
CA ARG A 21 6.82 1.45 -9.39
C ARG A 21 5.36 1.75 -9.69
N LEU A 22 4.46 1.51 -8.74
CA LEU A 22 3.04 1.75 -8.91
C LEU A 22 2.75 3.23 -9.19
N ARG A 23 1.74 3.48 -10.01
CA ARG A 23 1.28 4.80 -10.43
C ARG A 23 -0.22 4.89 -10.29
N ARG A 24 -0.71 6.12 -10.16
CA ARG A 24 -2.16 6.39 -10.21
C ARG A 24 -2.75 5.82 -11.50
N GLY A 25 -3.86 5.10 -11.35
CA GLY A 25 -4.58 4.44 -12.44
C GLY A 25 -4.18 2.97 -12.66
N ASP A 26 -3.09 2.50 -12.06
CA ASP A 26 -2.71 1.09 -12.16
C ASP A 26 -3.79 0.20 -11.49
N ALA A 27 -4.15 -0.90 -12.16
CA ALA A 27 -4.94 -1.95 -11.56
C ALA A 27 -4.00 -3.00 -10.93
N VAL A 28 -4.25 -3.35 -9.68
CA VAL A 28 -3.44 -4.33 -8.93
C VAL A 28 -4.33 -5.38 -8.30
N THR A 29 -3.91 -6.63 -8.37
CA THR A 29 -4.51 -7.71 -7.60
C THR A 29 -3.64 -8.01 -6.39
N VAL A 30 -4.20 -7.95 -5.19
CA VAL A 30 -3.47 -8.11 -3.91
C VAL A 30 -4.02 -9.33 -3.16
N GLY A 31 -3.10 -10.15 -2.63
CA GLY A 31 -3.39 -11.25 -1.71
C GLY A 31 -2.63 -11.08 -0.40
N THR A 32 -3.29 -11.33 0.73
CA THR A 32 -2.72 -11.20 2.08
C THR A 32 -2.59 -12.55 2.78
N ASP A 33 -1.88 -12.58 3.91
CA ASP A 33 -1.66 -13.77 4.74
C ASP A 33 -2.86 -14.13 5.63
N THR A 34 -3.76 -13.19 5.90
CA THR A 34 -5.01 -13.39 6.65
C THR A 34 -6.18 -13.78 5.74
N GLY A 35 -6.10 -13.45 4.44
CA GLY A 35 -7.01 -13.96 3.41
C GLY A 35 -6.53 -15.29 2.84
N THR A 36 -7.42 -16.07 2.23
CA THR A 36 -6.93 -17.19 1.42
C THR A 36 -6.32 -16.63 0.13
N LEU A 37 -5.17 -17.13 -0.31
CA LEU A 37 -4.58 -16.79 -1.62
C LEU A 37 -5.53 -17.05 -2.80
N ARG A 38 -6.63 -17.78 -2.58
CA ARG A 38 -7.68 -18.05 -3.57
C ARG A 38 -8.67 -16.90 -3.72
N ASP A 39 -8.69 -15.96 -2.78
CA ASP A 39 -9.58 -14.78 -2.79
C ASP A 39 -8.79 -13.47 -2.93
N PRO A 40 -7.85 -13.33 -3.90
CA PRO A 40 -7.14 -12.09 -4.09
C PRO A 40 -8.11 -11.02 -4.61
N ARG A 41 -7.95 -9.79 -4.13
CA ARG A 41 -8.85 -8.68 -4.44
C ARG A 41 -8.20 -7.75 -5.45
N GLU A 42 -9.00 -7.25 -6.40
CA GLU A 42 -8.56 -6.22 -7.35
C GLU A 42 -8.78 -4.83 -6.77
N PHE A 43 -7.81 -3.95 -6.98
CA PHE A 43 -7.81 -2.56 -6.55
C PHE A 43 -7.31 -1.66 -7.68
N THR A 44 -7.72 -0.40 -7.64
CA THR A 44 -7.15 0.65 -8.49
C THR A 44 -6.30 1.59 -7.65
N VAL A 45 -5.09 1.90 -8.09
CA VAL A 45 -4.23 2.88 -7.41
C VAL A 45 -4.79 4.29 -7.61
N GLU A 46 -5.19 4.95 -6.52
CA GLU A 46 -5.69 6.32 -6.55
C GLU A 46 -4.57 7.35 -6.43
N ARG A 47 -3.62 7.08 -5.53
CA ARG A 47 -2.51 7.98 -5.23
C ARG A 47 -1.36 7.21 -4.60
N VAL A 48 -0.16 7.69 -4.86
CA VAL A 48 1.07 7.24 -4.23
C VAL A 48 1.70 8.45 -3.56
N ALA A 49 2.04 8.34 -2.28
CA ALA A 49 2.57 9.47 -1.52
C ALA A 49 3.51 9.04 -0.40
N GLU A 50 4.49 9.90 -0.13
CA GLU A 50 5.18 9.92 1.15
C GLU A 50 4.36 10.77 2.13
N GLU A 51 4.04 10.21 3.29
CA GLU A 51 3.25 10.85 4.34
C GLU A 51 4.00 10.86 5.66
N ARG A 52 3.72 11.85 6.50
CA ARG A 52 4.28 11.94 7.85
C ARG A 52 3.25 11.45 8.85
N THR A 53 3.68 10.66 9.84
CA THR A 53 2.78 10.33 10.96
C THR A 53 2.53 11.60 11.77
N ALA A 54 1.31 11.78 12.26
CA ALA A 54 0.99 12.79 13.25
C ALA A 54 1.60 12.46 14.63
N ARG A 55 1.87 11.18 14.89
CA ARG A 55 2.39 10.67 16.17
C ARG A 55 3.84 11.07 16.46
N ASP A 56 4.73 10.87 15.50
CA ASP A 56 6.19 11.04 15.66
C ASP A 56 6.87 11.75 14.49
N GLY A 57 6.12 12.10 13.44
CA GLY A 57 6.65 12.81 12.28
C GLY A 57 7.49 11.94 11.34
N GLU A 58 7.53 10.63 11.53
CA GLU A 58 8.21 9.68 10.64
C GLU A 58 7.58 9.73 9.24
N ILE A 59 8.42 9.75 8.20
CA ILE A 59 7.98 9.72 6.80
C ILE A 59 7.89 8.26 6.35
N TYR A 60 6.76 7.87 5.77
CA TYR A 60 6.55 6.54 5.23
C TYR A 60 5.78 6.60 3.92
N TYR A 61 6.06 5.64 3.05
CA TYR A 61 5.49 5.55 1.72
C TYR A 61 4.15 4.80 1.77
N ARG A 62 3.13 5.37 1.14
CA ARG A 62 1.77 4.85 1.13
C ARG A 62 1.23 4.79 -0.30
N VAL A 63 0.61 3.67 -0.62
CA VAL A 63 -0.14 3.48 -1.86
C VAL A 63 -1.62 3.45 -1.49
N HIS A 64 -2.35 4.49 -1.88
CA HIS A 64 -3.79 4.63 -1.68
C HIS A 64 -4.51 3.90 -2.81
N LEU A 65 -5.44 3.03 -2.43
CA LEU A 65 -6.11 2.08 -3.29
C LEU A 65 -7.62 2.24 -3.15
N ARG A 66 -8.33 2.13 -4.28
CA ARG A 66 -9.78 1.95 -4.32
C ARG A 66 -10.07 0.46 -4.48
N GLY A 67 -10.81 -0.12 -3.55
CA GLY A 67 -11.21 -1.53 -3.61
C GLY A 67 -12.61 -1.74 -4.21
N PRO A 68 -13.02 -3.01 -4.38
CA PRO A 68 -14.36 -3.35 -4.82
C PRO A 68 -15.38 -2.94 -3.75
N ARG A 69 -16.44 -2.21 -4.12
CA ARG A 69 -17.47 -1.58 -3.24
C ARG A 69 -17.09 -0.21 -2.67
N ASP A 70 -16.33 0.58 -3.42
CA ASP A 70 -15.94 1.95 -3.06
C ASP A 70 -15.11 2.09 -1.76
N GLY A 71 -14.63 0.97 -1.21
CA GLY A 71 -13.78 0.96 -0.02
C GLY A 71 -12.43 1.62 -0.27
N HIS A 72 -11.93 2.35 0.73
CA HIS A 72 -10.63 2.98 0.72
C HIS A 72 -9.62 2.08 1.41
N TYR A 73 -8.49 1.85 0.76
CA TYR A 73 -7.45 0.96 1.27
C TYR A 73 -6.10 1.64 1.15
N VAL A 74 -5.19 1.24 2.02
CA VAL A 74 -3.80 1.68 1.94
C VAL A 74 -2.88 0.48 2.01
N LEU A 75 -1.95 0.41 1.07
CA LEU A 75 -0.83 -0.52 1.11
C LEU A 75 0.42 0.24 1.57
N MET A 76 1.05 -0.28 2.61
CA MET A 76 2.29 0.26 3.16
C MET A 76 3.44 -0.72 2.89
N PRO A 77 4.37 -0.41 1.96
CA PRO A 77 5.55 -1.24 1.72
C PRO A 77 6.45 -1.35 2.96
N GLU A 78 6.51 -0.26 3.72
CA GLU A 78 7.20 -0.13 5.00
C GLU A 78 6.24 0.56 5.97
N LYS A 79 6.39 0.31 7.27
CA LYS A 79 5.48 0.85 8.29
C LYS A 79 6.24 1.58 9.39
N PRO A 80 5.69 2.70 9.90
CA PRO A 80 6.22 3.35 11.09
C PRO A 80 6.06 2.45 12.31
N GLN A 81 6.87 2.71 13.34
CA GLN A 81 6.88 1.87 14.54
C GLN A 81 5.51 1.89 15.25
N GLY A 82 4.96 0.70 15.50
CA GLY A 82 3.68 0.55 16.19
C GLY A 82 2.44 0.75 15.31
N LYS A 83 2.59 0.74 13.98
CA LYS A 83 1.48 0.68 13.02
C LYS A 83 1.32 -0.73 12.42
N GLY A 84 0.07 -1.17 12.33
CA GLY A 84 -0.29 -2.53 11.88
C GLY A 84 0.15 -3.63 12.85
N ALA A 85 -0.22 -4.86 12.52
CA ALA A 85 0.09 -6.04 13.35
C ALA A 85 0.90 -7.09 12.60
N HIS A 86 1.09 -6.91 11.29
CA HIS A 86 1.72 -7.90 10.41
C HIS A 86 3.08 -7.43 9.86
N VAL A 87 3.76 -8.30 9.12
CA VAL A 87 5.06 -7.99 8.52
C VAL A 87 4.83 -7.16 7.24
N PRO A 88 5.51 -6.01 7.06
CA PRO A 88 5.41 -5.25 5.80
C PRO A 88 5.89 -6.07 4.58
N PRO A 89 5.36 -5.81 3.37
CA PRO A 89 4.29 -4.87 3.07
C PRO A 89 2.94 -5.30 3.66
N GLU A 90 2.11 -4.37 4.14
CA GLU A 90 0.81 -4.68 4.77
C GLU A 90 -0.30 -3.88 4.11
N LEU A 91 -1.48 -4.49 3.99
CA LEU A 91 -2.70 -3.85 3.49
C LEU A 91 -3.57 -3.41 4.66
N PHE A 92 -4.20 -2.26 4.52
CA PHE A 92 -5.14 -1.70 5.50
C PHE A 92 -6.44 -1.32 4.81
N TYR A 93 -7.56 -1.59 5.47
CA TYR A 93 -8.82 -0.91 5.19
C TYR A 93 -8.84 0.41 5.94
N GLN A 94 -9.11 1.51 5.23
CA GLN A 94 -9.20 2.84 5.80
C GLN A 94 -10.67 3.23 5.96
N HIS A 95 -11.07 3.46 7.20
CA HIS A 95 -12.43 3.89 7.53
C HIS A 95 -12.62 5.35 7.09
N PRO A 96 -13.60 5.65 6.21
CA PRO A 96 -13.74 6.98 5.62
C PRO A 96 -14.21 8.05 6.63
N THR A 97 -14.90 7.63 7.69
CA THR A 97 -15.52 8.51 8.69
C THR A 97 -14.83 8.50 10.04
N ASP A 98 -14.03 7.48 10.31
CA ASP A 98 -13.52 7.20 11.64
C ASP A 98 -12.10 7.75 11.76
N ARG A 99 -11.77 8.27 12.95
CA ARG A 99 -10.51 8.95 13.23
C ARG A 99 -9.89 8.35 14.48
N ASP A 100 -8.59 8.11 14.42
CA ASP A 100 -7.84 7.64 15.58
C ASP A 100 -7.59 8.77 16.59
N ARG A 101 -6.94 8.43 17.71
CA ARG A 101 -6.61 9.41 18.76
C ARG A 101 -5.66 10.55 18.31
N TRP A 102 -5.07 10.44 17.13
CA TRP A 102 -4.18 11.42 16.51
C TRP A 102 -4.84 12.16 15.34
N ASP A 103 -6.16 12.00 15.14
CA ASP A 103 -6.95 12.57 14.04
C ASP A 103 -6.53 12.05 12.64
N GLU A 104 -5.78 10.95 12.59
CA GLU A 104 -5.54 10.21 11.35
C GLU A 104 -6.78 9.34 11.03
N PRO A 105 -7.04 9.05 9.74
CA PRO A 105 -8.06 8.06 9.40
C PRO A 105 -7.81 6.74 10.13
N GLU A 106 -8.85 6.17 10.74
CA GLU A 106 -8.74 4.88 11.40
C GLU A 106 -8.50 3.77 10.36
N GLU A 107 -7.54 2.89 10.65
CA GLU A 107 -7.03 1.89 9.71
C GLU A 107 -7.02 0.51 10.37
N GLU A 108 -7.77 -0.43 9.80
CA GLU A 108 -7.79 -1.83 10.21
C GLU A 108 -6.87 -2.64 9.30
N THR A 109 -6.04 -3.51 9.88
CA THR A 109 -5.13 -4.35 9.09
C THR A 109 -5.88 -5.49 8.39
N GLU A 110 -5.53 -5.68 7.11
CA GLU A 110 -6.00 -6.75 6.24
C GLU A 110 -4.90 -7.81 6.01
N GLY A 111 -3.78 -7.74 6.75
CA GLY A 111 -2.69 -8.72 6.74
C GLY A 111 -1.45 -8.35 5.89
N SER A 112 -0.37 -9.14 6.04
CA SER A 112 0.85 -9.03 5.24
C SER A 112 0.51 -9.33 3.78
N VAL A 113 0.94 -8.47 2.86
CA VAL A 113 0.84 -8.72 1.42
C VAL A 113 1.87 -9.79 1.04
N VAL A 114 1.38 -10.96 0.65
CA VAL A 114 2.18 -12.11 0.20
C VAL A 114 2.18 -12.27 -1.31
N PHE A 115 1.24 -11.58 -1.98
CA PHE A 115 1.08 -11.60 -3.43
C PHE A 115 0.62 -10.24 -3.94
N LEU A 116 1.25 -9.76 -5.00
CA LEU A 116 0.78 -8.60 -5.75
C LEU A 116 1.05 -8.80 -7.24
N ARG A 117 0.01 -8.59 -8.04
CA ARG A 117 0.10 -8.63 -9.50
C ARG A 117 -0.35 -7.29 -10.06
N LEU A 118 0.54 -6.65 -10.83
CA LEU A 118 0.17 -5.51 -11.65
C LEU A 118 -0.57 -6.03 -12.88
N SER A 119 -1.81 -5.59 -13.04
CA SER A 119 -2.61 -5.78 -14.24
C SER A 119 -2.53 -4.45 -14.99
N ALA A 120 -1.70 -4.39 -16.04
CA ALA A 120 -1.42 -3.13 -16.72
C ALA A 120 -2.72 -2.37 -17.05
N GLY A 121 -2.87 -1.17 -16.49
CA GLY A 121 -3.79 -0.19 -17.05
C GLY A 121 -3.21 0.30 -18.37
N GLU A 122 -4.02 0.47 -19.40
CA GLU A 122 -3.57 1.11 -20.64
C GLU A 122 -2.88 2.43 -20.27
N PRO A 123 -1.70 2.74 -20.85
CA PRO A 123 -1.07 4.03 -20.62
C PRO A 123 -2.07 5.10 -21.03
N ALA A 124 -2.46 5.95 -20.07
CA ALA A 124 -3.29 7.11 -20.34
C ALA A 124 -2.74 7.80 -21.59
N ALA A 125 -3.52 7.78 -22.67
CA ALA A 125 -3.11 8.29 -23.96
C ALA A 125 -2.49 9.67 -23.75
N ALA A 126 -1.22 9.81 -24.12
CA ALA A 126 -0.55 11.09 -24.11
C ALA A 126 -1.43 12.04 -24.93
N ASN A 127 -2.01 13.04 -24.26
CA ASN A 127 -2.67 14.16 -24.91
C ASN A 127 -1.62 14.84 -25.81
N ARG A 128 -1.55 14.41 -27.06
CA ARG A 128 -0.99 15.21 -28.15
C ARG A 128 -2.03 16.28 -28.44
N SER A 129 -1.83 17.44 -27.85
CA SER A 129 -2.42 18.66 -28.39
C SER A 129 -1.43 19.16 -29.44
N ASP A 130 -1.84 19.05 -30.71
CA ASP A 130 -1.30 19.87 -31.81
C ASP A 130 -1.63 21.35 -31.57
#